data_AF-A0A257V785-F1
#
_entry.id   AF-A0A257V785-F1
#
_cell.length_a   1.000
_cell.length_b   1.000
_cell.length_c   1.000
_cell.angle_alpha   90.00
_cell.angle_beta   90.00
_cell.angle_gamma   90.00
#
_symmetry.space_group_name_H-M   'P 1'
#
loop_
_entity.id
_entity.type
_entity.pdbx_description
1 polymer ?
#
loop_
_entity_poly.entity_id
_entity_poly.type
_entity_poly.pdbx_seq_one_letter_code
_entity_poly.pdbx_strand_id
1 'polypeptide(L)'
;MVDAVARRFEGVPIKAVIGGFHLTGLPPFSGIAGSRQEVREIAAALLAYPVDTVYTGHCTGAKAFGVLKSVMGERIADLRTGTRLEI
;
A
#
# COMPACT_ATOMS: atom_id res chain seq x y z
N MET A 1 8.45 -4.93 5.14
CA MET A 1 7.81 -4.15 6.24
C MET A 1 6.77 -5.01 6.96
N VAL A 2 5.65 -5.37 6.31
CA VAL A 2 4.55 -6.13 6.93
C VAL A 2 4.99 -7.48 7.50
N ASP A 3 5.82 -8.22 6.76
CA ASP A 3 6.37 -9.51 7.20
C ASP A 3 7.07 -9.44 8.57
N ALA A 4 7.93 -8.43 8.76
CA ALA A 4 8.69 -8.27 10.00
C ALA A 4 7.76 -8.05 11.20
N VAL A 5 6.65 -7.31 11.01
CA VAL A 5 5.64 -7.10 12.05
C VAL A 5 4.87 -8.40 12.31
N ALA A 6 4.41 -9.08 11.27
CA ALA A 6 3.68 -10.35 11.38
C ALA A 6 4.49 -11.42 12.13
N ARG A 7 5.81 -11.50 11.87
CA ARG A 7 6.72 -12.41 12.58
C ARG A 7 7.01 -11.98 14.01
N ARG A 8 7.11 -10.66 14.27
CA ARG A 8 7.43 -10.13 15.60
C ARG A 8 6.24 -10.23 16.57
N PHE A 9 5.02 -10.17 16.04
CA PHE A 9 3.76 -10.22 16.79
C PHE A 9 2.90 -11.37 16.25
N GLU A 10 3.44 -12.58 16.27
CA GLU A 10 2.77 -13.78 15.76
C GLU A 10 1.39 -13.97 16.40
N GLY A 11 0.40 -14.31 15.58
CA GLY A 11 -1.00 -14.48 15.99
C GLY A 11 -1.78 -13.18 16.22
N VAL A 12 -1.14 -12.01 16.13
CA VAL A 12 -1.81 -10.71 16.26
C VAL A 12 -2.15 -10.16 14.87
N PRO A 13 -3.44 -9.93 14.54
CA PRO A 13 -3.82 -9.34 13.26
C PRO A 13 -3.33 -7.89 13.16
N ILE A 14 -2.97 -7.46 11.95
CA ILE A 14 -2.47 -6.11 11.69
C ILE A 14 -3.68 -5.21 11.40
N LYS A 15 -3.98 -4.28 12.30
CA LYS A 15 -5.12 -3.38 12.13
C LYS A 15 -5.01 -2.49 10.89
N ALA A 16 -3.83 -1.93 10.64
CA ALA A 16 -3.61 -1.10 9.46
C ALA A 16 -2.15 -1.05 9.04
N VAL A 17 -1.92 -0.79 7.75
CA VAL A 17 -0.62 -0.38 7.20
C VAL A 17 -0.76 1.04 6.68
N ILE A 18 0.02 1.98 7.21
CA ILE A 18 -0.11 3.42 6.92
C ILE A 18 1.26 3.95 6.48
N GLY A 19 1.35 4.52 5.28
CA GLY A 19 2.57 5.15 4.80
C GLY A 19 2.74 5.16 3.29
N GLY A 20 3.86 5.70 2.81
CA GLY A 20 4.23 5.70 1.40
C GLY A 20 5.04 4.46 1.02
N PHE A 21 4.79 3.91 -0.18
CA PHE A 21 5.40 2.66 -0.67
C PHE A 21 6.50 2.89 -1.70
N HIS A 22 6.83 4.16 -2.00
CA HIS A 22 7.93 4.51 -2.91
C HIS A 22 7.76 3.90 -4.32
N LEU A 23 6.52 3.95 -4.84
CA LEU A 23 6.13 3.41 -6.15
C LEU A 23 6.02 4.49 -7.24
N THR A 24 6.37 5.73 -6.94
CA THR A 24 6.48 6.79 -7.95
C THR A 24 7.80 6.69 -8.71
N GLY A 25 7.75 6.85 -10.03
CA GLY A 25 8.95 6.91 -10.88
C GLY A 25 9.84 8.12 -10.57
N LEU A 26 11.10 8.05 -11.01
CA LEU A 26 12.08 9.13 -10.82
C LEU A 26 11.71 10.38 -11.65
N PRO A 27 11.82 11.58 -11.08
CA PRO A 27 11.72 12.83 -11.83
C PRO A 27 12.70 12.85 -13.02
N PRO A 28 12.33 13.44 -14.17
CA PRO A 28 11.09 14.18 -14.45
C PRO A 28 9.91 13.30 -14.86
N PHE A 29 10.08 11.98 -14.95
CA PHE A 29 9.04 11.08 -15.41
C PHE A 29 8.10 10.69 -14.26
N SER A 30 6.90 11.27 -14.24
CA SER A 30 5.82 10.92 -13.31
C SER A 30 5.17 9.57 -13.68
N GLY A 31 5.99 8.52 -13.67
CA GLY A 31 5.62 7.13 -13.95
C GLY A 31 5.41 6.29 -12.69
N ILE A 32 5.29 4.98 -12.86
CA ILE A 32 5.36 3.99 -11.77
C ILE A 32 6.83 3.55 -11.67
N ALA A 33 7.35 3.43 -10.45
CA ALA A 33 8.62 2.73 -10.21
C ALA A 33 8.36 1.23 -10.37
N GLY A 34 8.95 0.64 -11.41
CA GLY A 34 8.65 -0.72 -11.83
C GLY A 34 7.45 -0.82 -12.77
N SER A 35 7.10 -2.06 -13.09
CA SER A 35 6.00 -2.45 -13.95
C SER A 35 4.67 -2.45 -13.19
N ARG A 36 3.56 -2.32 -13.94
CA ARG A 36 2.21 -2.51 -13.36
C ARG A 36 2.02 -3.91 -12.77
N GLN A 37 2.73 -4.91 -13.29
CA GLN A 37 2.64 -6.27 -12.80
C GLN A 37 3.27 -6.41 -11.42
N GLU A 38 4.46 -5.84 -11.20
CA GLU A 38 5.10 -5.79 -9.88
C GLU A 38 4.22 -5.06 -8.85
N VAL A 39 3.54 -3.97 -9.24
CA VAL A 39 2.59 -3.29 -8.34
C VAL A 39 1.39 -4.18 -7.98
N ARG A 40 0.89 -5.00 -8.90
CA ARG A 40 -0.16 -5.98 -8.61
C ARG A 40 0.33 -7.07 -7.66
N GLU A 41 1.57 -7.52 -7.82
CA GLU A 41 2.18 -8.52 -6.94
C GLU A 41 2.36 -7.97 -5.52
N ILE A 42 2.72 -6.69 -5.37
CA ILE A 42 2.75 -6.02 -4.06
C ILE A 42 1.36 -6.00 -3.41
N ALA A 43 0.31 -5.65 -4.17
CA ALA A 43 -1.06 -5.68 -3.67
C ALA A 43 -1.49 -7.09 -3.24
N ALA A 44 -1.21 -8.11 -4.07
CA ALA A 44 -1.50 -9.50 -3.75
C ALA A 44 -0.74 -9.99 -2.50
N ALA A 45 0.53 -9.62 -2.37
CA ALA A 45 1.34 -9.94 -1.21
C ALA A 45 0.78 -9.30 0.07
N LEU A 46 0.34 -8.04 0.02
CA LEU A 46 -0.29 -7.37 1.16
C LEU A 46 -1.62 -8.05 1.58
N LEU A 47 -2.42 -8.50 0.61
CA LEU A 47 -3.67 -9.23 0.87
C LEU A 47 -3.46 -10.61 1.50
N ALA A 48 -2.29 -11.22 1.30
CA ALA A 48 -1.94 -12.50 1.92
C ALA A 48 -1.67 -12.40 3.42
N TYR A 49 -1.41 -11.19 3.95
CA TYR A 49 -1.28 -10.95 5.39
C TYR A 49 -2.65 -10.61 6.02
N PRO A 50 -2.85 -10.89 7.32
CA PRO A 50 -4.06 -10.52 8.05
C PRO A 50 -4.08 -9.02 8.38
N VAL A 51 -4.14 -8.16 7.34
CA VAL A 51 -4.12 -6.70 7.43
C VAL A 51 -5.50 -6.12 7.18
N ASP A 52 -6.21 -5.51 8.13
CA ASP A 52 -7.59 -5.05 7.86
C ASP A 52 -7.64 -3.98 6.75
N THR A 53 -6.82 -2.93 6.83
CA THR A 53 -6.86 -1.84 5.83
C THR A 53 -5.48 -1.24 5.56
N VAL A 54 -5.23 -0.91 4.30
CA VAL A 54 -4.03 -0.21 3.85
C VAL A 54 -4.36 1.24 3.52
N TYR A 55 -3.58 2.18 4.06
CA TYR A 55 -3.66 3.60 3.78
C TYR A 55 -2.34 4.07 3.18
N THR A 56 -2.35 4.49 1.92
CA THR A 56 -1.12 4.88 1.23
C THR A 56 -1.28 6.11 0.36
N GLY A 57 -0.17 6.83 0.17
CA GLY A 57 -0.10 8.10 -0.54
C GLY A 57 1.35 8.58 -0.65
N HIS A 58 1.58 9.89 -0.69
CA HIS A 58 2.93 10.49 -0.75
C HIS A 58 3.76 9.90 -1.91
N CYS A 59 4.82 9.14 -1.61
CA CYS A 59 5.74 8.55 -2.57
C CYS A 59 5.18 7.30 -3.28
N THR A 60 3.99 6.82 -2.93
CA THR A 60 3.29 5.78 -3.70
C THR A 60 2.90 6.30 -5.09
N GLY A 61 2.44 7.54 -5.19
CA GLY A 61 2.02 8.14 -6.45
C GLY A 61 0.67 7.63 -6.97
N ALA A 62 -0.09 8.53 -7.62
CA ALA A 62 -1.47 8.25 -8.03
C ALA A 62 -1.62 7.10 -9.04
N LYS A 63 -0.65 6.94 -9.95
CA LYS A 63 -0.69 5.86 -10.95
C LYS A 63 -0.54 4.48 -10.30
N ALA A 64 0.40 4.32 -9.37
CA ALA A 64 0.57 3.05 -8.66
C ALA A 64 -0.60 2.81 -7.70
N PHE A 65 -1.09 3.85 -7.01
CA PHE A 65 -2.30 3.75 -6.17
C PHE A 65 -3.49 3.18 -6.95
N GLY A 66 -3.74 3.66 -8.18
CA GLY A 66 -4.83 3.11 -9.02
C GLY A 66 -4.67 1.63 -9.33
N VAL A 67 -3.43 1.16 -9.55
CA VAL A 67 -3.16 -0.28 -9.74
C VAL A 67 -3.38 -1.06 -8.44
N LEU A 68 -2.89 -0.55 -7.30
CA LEU A 68 -3.14 -1.18 -5.99
C LEU A 68 -4.64 -1.28 -5.70
N LYS A 69 -5.40 -0.19 -5.88
CA LYS A 69 -6.86 -0.15 -5.69
C LYS A 69 -7.60 -1.13 -6.58
N SER A 70 -7.13 -1.36 -7.81
CA SER A 70 -7.74 -2.34 -8.72
C SER A 70 -7.64 -3.79 -8.24
N VAL A 71 -6.64 -4.12 -7.42
CA VAL A 71 -6.45 -5.46 -6.86
C VAL A 71 -7.04 -5.56 -5.45
N MET A 72 -6.86 -4.53 -4.62
CA MET A 72 -7.22 -4.57 -3.20
C MET A 72 -8.66 -4.17 -2.92
N GLY A 73 -9.35 -3.53 -3.86
CA GLY A 73 -10.72 -3.06 -3.68
C GLY A 73 -10.86 -2.19 -2.44
N GLU A 74 -11.80 -2.49 -1.57
CA GLU A 74 -12.08 -1.70 -0.36
C GLU A 74 -11.04 -1.87 0.77
N ARG A 75 -10.06 -2.77 0.60
CA ARG A 75 -8.97 -2.97 1.58
C ARG A 75 -7.85 -1.93 1.48
N ILE A 76 -7.98 -0.96 0.58
CA ILE A 76 -7.05 0.17 0.45
C ILE A 76 -7.78 1.50 0.30
N ALA A 77 -7.24 2.54 0.95
CA ALA A 77 -7.71 3.92 0.87
C ALA A 77 -6.54 4.90 0.67
N ASP A 78 -6.85 6.06 0.06
CA ASP A 78 -5.87 7.10 -0.25
C ASP A 78 -5.51 7.92 1.01
N LEU A 79 -4.22 8.08 1.28
CA LEU A 79 -3.69 8.89 2.37
C LEU A 79 -3.21 10.24 1.82
N ARG A 80 -4.02 11.27 2.05
CA ARG A 80 -3.80 12.63 1.55
C ARG A 80 -3.88 13.64 2.70
N THR A 81 -3.37 14.85 2.48
CA THR A 81 -3.44 15.92 3.48
C THR A 81 -4.89 16.14 3.91
N GLY A 82 -5.13 16.15 5.22
CA GLY A 82 -6.46 16.28 5.81
C GLY A 82 -7.23 14.97 5.99
N THR A 83 -6.72 13.83 5.53
CA THR A 83 -7.30 12.53 5.86
C THR A 83 -7.26 12.31 7.39
N ARG A 84 -8.42 12.04 7.99
CA ARG A 84 -8.57 11.64 9.38
C ARG A 84 -8.93 10.15 9.43
N LEU A 85 -8.20 9.39 10.23
CA LEU A 85 -8.39 7.95 10.40
C LEU A 85 -8.78 7.67 11.86
N GLU A 86 -9.78 6.83 12.05
CA GLU A 86 -10.16 6.28 13.37
C GLU A 86 -9.95 4.76 13.28
N ILE A 87 -9.01 4.25 14.08
CA ILE A 87 -8.42 2.91 13.92
C ILE A 87 -8.25 2.21 15.26
#